data_AF-A0A6L8KBF9-F1
#
_entry.id   AF-A0A6L8KBF9-F1
#
_cell.length_a   1.000
_cell.length_b   1.000
_cell.length_c   1.000
_cell.angle_alpha   90.00
_cell.angle_beta   90.00
_cell.angle_gamma   90.00
#
_symmetry.space_group_name_H-M   'P 1'
#
loop_
_entity.id
_entity.type
_entity.pdbx_description
1 polymer ?
#
loop_
_entity_poly.entity_id
_entity_poly.type
_entity_poly.pdbx_seq_one_letter_code
_entity_poly.pdbx_strand_id
1 'polypeptide(L)'
;MIRRAFFAGAILLASCAVLAAPKKPGALPRYGMVVFSDLCIHADSGEFGGQRITLQRFAEVDTVLYEYTAGGISWPVVASDVTIDPRGQQFYFTVQPPDEEERTISGKLADNGKTLVLEGGYCEDQSVPMRLPVVTDFSRKAGTCRACPAPKAKKEKEEEKKPVIDTGSTVTAGL
;
A
#
# COMPACT_ATOMS: atom_id res chain seq x y z
N MET A 1 -9.12 43.92 -57.76
CA MET A 1 -8.88 43.79 -56.30
C MET A 1 -9.74 42.63 -55.81
N ILE A 2 -9.42 41.94 -54.70
CA ILE A 2 -10.05 40.66 -54.23
C ILE A 2 -9.34 39.38 -54.73
N ARG A 3 -8.04 39.19 -54.41
CA ARG A 3 -7.38 37.87 -54.53
C ARG A 3 -6.29 37.59 -53.47
N ARG A 4 -6.22 38.37 -52.39
CA ARG A 4 -5.12 38.25 -51.40
C ARG A 4 -5.54 37.91 -49.97
N ALA A 5 -6.79 37.52 -49.72
CA ALA A 5 -7.30 37.32 -48.35
C ALA A 5 -7.44 35.85 -47.91
N PHE A 6 -7.03 34.86 -48.72
CA PHE A 6 -7.28 33.44 -48.40
C PHE A 6 -6.09 32.65 -47.83
N PHE A 7 -4.89 33.23 -47.75
CA PHE A 7 -3.70 32.49 -47.30
C PHE A 7 -3.28 32.73 -45.84
N ALA A 8 -3.96 33.62 -45.11
CA ALA A 8 -3.59 33.93 -43.72
C ALA A 8 -4.31 33.08 -42.65
N GLY A 9 -5.32 32.28 -43.01
CA GLY A 9 -6.13 31.52 -42.04
C GLY A 9 -5.56 30.16 -41.63
N ALA A 10 -4.61 29.60 -42.37
CA ALA A 10 -4.17 28.21 -42.19
C ALA A 10 -3.04 28.02 -41.16
N ILE A 11 -2.36 29.09 -40.72
CA ILE A 11 -1.21 28.99 -39.80
C ILE A 11 -1.66 29.02 -38.32
N LEU A 12 -2.86 29.52 -38.01
CA LEU A 12 -3.35 29.66 -36.64
C LEU A 12 -3.91 28.36 -36.02
N LEU A 13 -4.10 27.30 -36.80
CA LEU A 13 -4.61 26.01 -36.30
C LEU A 13 -3.50 25.03 -35.86
N ALA A 14 -2.23 25.35 -36.11
CA ALA A 14 -1.10 24.48 -35.76
C ALA A 14 -0.56 24.68 -34.33
N SER A 15 -1.03 25.71 -33.59
CA SER A 15 -0.44 26.10 -32.30
C SER A 15 -1.11 25.52 -31.05
N CYS A 16 -2.18 24.71 -31.18
CA CYS A 16 -2.90 24.16 -30.03
C CYS A 16 -2.61 22.67 -29.72
N ALA A 17 -1.71 22.02 -30.46
CA ALA A 17 -1.37 20.63 -30.22
C ALA A 17 -0.19 20.48 -29.24
N VAL A 18 -0.25 21.12 -28.06
CA VAL A 18 0.45 20.58 -26.89
C VAL A 18 -0.38 19.38 -26.44
N LEU A 19 -0.20 18.29 -27.17
CA LEU A 19 -0.81 17.00 -26.89
C LEU A 19 -0.36 16.59 -25.49
N ALA A 20 -1.27 16.67 -24.54
CA ALA A 20 -1.16 15.93 -23.29
C ALA A 20 -0.87 14.47 -23.69
N ALA A 21 0.35 13.99 -23.42
CA ALA A 21 0.72 12.64 -23.72
C ALA A 21 -0.35 11.69 -23.17
N PRO A 22 -0.78 10.66 -23.93
CA PRO A 22 -1.79 9.73 -23.45
C PRO A 22 -1.30 9.14 -22.13
N LYS A 23 -2.02 9.45 -21.05
CA LYS A 23 -1.76 8.85 -19.74
C LYS A 23 -1.86 7.35 -19.94
N LYS A 24 -0.75 6.62 -19.71
CA LYS A 24 -0.80 5.16 -19.72
C LYS A 24 -1.89 4.73 -18.74
N PRO A 25 -2.92 3.99 -19.19
CA PRO A 25 -3.99 3.57 -18.31
C PRO A 25 -3.39 2.82 -17.12
N GLY A 26 -3.81 3.20 -15.92
CA GLY A 26 -3.37 2.55 -14.68
C GLY A 26 -2.06 3.03 -14.07
N ALA A 27 -1.56 4.20 -14.43
CA ALA A 27 -0.50 4.88 -13.67
C ALA A 27 -1.07 5.91 -12.68
N LEU A 28 -0.36 6.14 -11.58
CA LEU A 28 -0.66 7.21 -10.65
C LEU A 28 -0.67 8.57 -11.37
N PRO A 29 -1.65 9.45 -11.10
CA PRO A 29 -1.68 10.79 -11.70
C PRO A 29 -0.43 11.57 -11.28
N ARG A 30 0.11 12.47 -12.11
CA ARG A 30 1.28 13.29 -11.70
C ARG A 30 0.93 14.28 -10.59
N TYR A 31 -0.29 14.80 -10.61
CA TYR A 31 -0.81 15.80 -9.68
C TYR A 31 -2.20 15.43 -9.19
N GLY A 32 -2.57 15.92 -8.02
CA GLY A 32 -3.87 15.71 -7.40
C GLY A 32 -3.84 14.68 -6.27
N MET A 33 -5.01 14.18 -5.89
CA MET A 33 -5.14 13.17 -4.85
C MET A 33 -5.71 11.86 -5.38
N VAL A 34 -5.23 10.75 -4.84
CA VAL A 34 -5.84 9.43 -5.03
C VAL A 34 -5.91 8.72 -3.69
N VAL A 35 -7.03 8.07 -3.42
CA VAL A 35 -7.29 7.38 -2.17
C VAL A 35 -7.52 5.91 -2.48
N PHE A 36 -6.78 5.04 -1.80
CA PHE A 36 -6.98 3.60 -1.81
C PHE A 36 -7.43 3.17 -0.43
N SER A 37 -8.48 2.34 -0.34
CA SER A 37 -8.98 1.92 0.97
C SER A 37 -9.76 0.63 0.91
N ASP A 38 -9.45 -0.26 1.85
CA ASP A 38 -10.23 -1.45 2.19
C ASP A 38 -10.90 -1.32 3.57
N LEU A 39 -11.05 -0.09 4.08
CA LEU A 39 -11.73 0.17 5.36
C LEU A 39 -13.08 -0.52 5.40
N CYS A 40 -13.30 -1.22 6.49
CA CYS A 40 -14.42 -2.11 6.69
C CYS A 40 -14.89 -2.07 8.14
N ILE A 41 -16.01 -2.75 8.43
CA ILE A 41 -16.57 -2.89 9.77
C ILE A 41 -16.60 -4.37 10.14
N HIS A 42 -16.04 -4.71 11.29
CA HIS A 42 -16.11 -6.05 11.87
C HIS A 42 -17.56 -6.35 12.29
N ALA A 43 -18.11 -7.47 11.81
CA ALA A 43 -19.53 -7.78 11.99
C ALA A 43 -19.91 -8.10 13.45
N ASP A 44 -18.95 -8.57 14.22
CA ASP A 44 -19.05 -9.00 15.61
C ASP A 44 -18.89 -7.83 16.60
N SER A 45 -17.90 -6.96 16.38
CA SER A 45 -17.62 -5.83 17.28
C SER A 45 -18.24 -4.50 16.83
N GLY A 46 -18.50 -4.33 15.53
CA GLY A 46 -18.87 -3.05 14.95
C GLY A 46 -17.68 -2.08 14.77
N GLU A 47 -16.47 -2.51 15.13
CA GLU A 47 -15.27 -1.69 15.01
C GLU A 47 -14.78 -1.60 13.57
N PHE A 48 -14.11 -0.48 13.27
CA PHE A 48 -13.45 -0.32 11.98
C PHE A 48 -12.23 -1.24 11.88
N GLY A 49 -12.09 -1.85 10.70
CA GLY A 49 -10.96 -2.66 10.27
C GLY A 49 -10.33 -2.10 8.99
N GLY A 50 -9.17 -2.65 8.60
CA GLY A 50 -8.50 -2.32 7.34
C GLY A 50 -7.69 -1.03 7.39
N GLN A 51 -7.53 -0.41 6.23
CA GLN A 51 -6.60 0.71 6.06
C GLN A 51 -7.00 1.62 4.90
N ARG A 52 -6.45 2.83 4.93
CA ARG A 52 -6.63 3.86 3.91
C ARG A 52 -5.31 4.57 3.65
N ILE A 53 -4.96 4.67 2.38
CA ILE A 53 -3.79 5.38 1.89
C ILE A 53 -4.27 6.51 1.01
N THR A 54 -3.95 7.74 1.42
CA THR A 54 -4.20 8.94 0.62
C THR A 54 -2.87 9.44 0.07
N LEU A 55 -2.69 9.33 -1.24
CA LEU A 55 -1.55 9.90 -1.93
C LEU A 55 -1.93 11.29 -2.46
N GLN A 56 -1.17 12.31 -2.06
CA GLN A 56 -1.29 13.68 -2.51
C GLN A 56 -0.04 14.04 -3.32
N ARG A 57 -0.22 14.54 -4.54
CA ARG A 57 0.89 14.88 -5.43
C ARG A 57 0.78 16.32 -5.86
N PHE A 58 1.73 17.13 -5.40
CA PHE A 58 1.84 18.55 -5.73
C PHE A 58 3.00 18.78 -6.71
N ALA A 59 3.22 20.03 -7.11
CA ALA A 59 4.30 20.37 -8.02
C ALA A 59 5.67 20.19 -7.36
N GLU A 60 5.74 20.47 -6.06
CA GLU A 60 6.95 20.53 -5.26
C GLU A 60 7.19 19.24 -4.48
N VAL A 61 6.14 18.57 -4.01
CA VAL A 61 6.23 17.45 -3.08
C VAL A 61 5.10 16.44 -3.27
N ASP A 62 5.42 15.15 -3.11
CA ASP A 62 4.45 14.07 -3.01
C ASP A 62 4.35 13.66 -1.51
N THR A 63 3.14 13.48 -0.99
CA THR A 63 2.85 13.16 0.42
C THR A 63 1.90 11.98 0.51
N VAL A 64 2.09 11.12 1.52
CA VAL A 64 1.18 10.03 1.83
C VAL A 64 0.63 10.21 3.23
N LEU A 65 -0.69 10.10 3.37
CA LEU A 65 -1.35 9.92 4.67
C LEU A 65 -1.77 8.44 4.78
N TYR A 66 -1.30 7.79 5.82
CA TYR A 66 -1.59 6.40 6.14
C TYR A 66 -2.50 6.31 7.35
N GLU A 67 -3.65 5.68 7.16
CA GLU A 67 -4.64 5.43 8.20
C GLU A 67 -4.83 3.92 8.31
N TYR A 68 -4.82 3.41 9.53
CA TYR A 68 -5.01 1.99 9.80
C TYR A 68 -5.82 1.83 11.07
N THR A 69 -6.33 0.62 11.28
CA THR A 69 -7.19 0.34 12.43
C THR A 69 -6.54 -0.67 13.35
N ALA A 70 -6.51 -0.34 14.65
CA ALA A 70 -6.11 -1.25 15.73
C ALA A 70 -7.21 -1.29 16.80
N GLY A 71 -8.44 -1.67 16.41
CA GLY A 71 -9.63 -1.65 17.28
C GLY A 71 -10.39 -0.32 17.26
N GLY A 72 -9.87 0.71 16.60
CA GLY A 72 -10.53 1.98 16.24
C GLY A 72 -9.76 2.64 15.08
N ILE A 73 -10.34 3.65 14.42
CA ILE A 73 -9.60 4.40 13.38
C ILE A 73 -8.46 5.17 14.05
N SER A 74 -7.20 4.81 13.77
CA SER A 74 -6.04 5.51 14.29
C SER A 74 -5.98 6.94 13.72
N TRP A 75 -5.27 7.84 14.42
CA TRP A 75 -4.90 9.11 13.82
C TRP A 75 -4.08 8.85 12.53
N PRO A 76 -4.34 9.59 11.43
CA PRO A 76 -3.54 9.49 10.22
C PRO A 76 -2.08 9.78 10.51
N VAL A 77 -1.20 8.90 10.05
CA VAL A 77 0.24 9.09 10.08
C VAL A 77 0.67 9.73 8.77
N VAL A 78 1.41 10.83 8.84
CA VAL A 78 2.06 11.43 7.66
C VAL A 78 3.33 10.65 7.39
N ALA A 79 3.45 10.09 6.20
CA ALA A 79 4.60 9.27 5.84
C ALA A 79 5.84 10.13 5.51
N SER A 80 7.01 9.57 5.83
CA SER A 80 8.33 10.03 5.36
C SER A 80 8.76 9.26 4.11
N ASP A 81 9.81 9.75 3.44
CA ASP A 81 10.52 9.05 2.35
C ASP A 81 9.62 8.54 1.21
N VAL A 82 8.58 9.32 0.88
CA VAL A 82 7.64 9.00 -0.19
C VAL A 82 8.37 9.01 -1.53
N THR A 83 8.45 7.85 -2.17
CA THR A 83 9.07 7.70 -3.48
C THR A 83 8.14 6.96 -4.43
N ILE A 84 7.89 7.55 -5.59
CA ILE A 84 7.05 6.99 -6.65
C ILE A 84 7.94 6.62 -7.83
N ASP A 85 7.74 5.44 -8.41
CA ASP A 85 8.53 5.07 -9.58
C ASP A 85 8.25 6.02 -10.78
N PRO A 86 9.20 6.15 -11.73
CA PRO A 86 9.03 7.02 -12.89
C PRO A 86 7.83 6.66 -13.79
N ARG A 87 7.31 5.44 -13.68
CA ARG A 87 6.16 4.94 -14.44
C ARG A 87 4.83 5.15 -13.71
N GLY A 88 4.85 5.64 -12.47
CA GLY A 88 3.72 5.71 -11.56
C GLY A 88 3.04 4.35 -11.30
N GLN A 89 3.78 3.24 -11.35
CA GLN A 89 3.21 1.89 -11.18
C GLN A 89 3.38 1.33 -9.76
N GLN A 90 4.37 1.84 -9.03
CA GLN A 90 4.65 1.48 -7.65
C GLN A 90 5.12 2.72 -6.89
N PHE A 91 4.97 2.68 -5.58
CA PHE A 91 5.54 3.66 -4.68
C PHE A 91 5.80 3.01 -3.33
N TYR A 92 6.74 3.57 -2.58
CA TYR A 92 7.00 3.19 -1.20
C TYR A 92 7.05 4.43 -0.34
N PHE A 93 6.81 4.24 0.95
CA PHE A 93 6.76 5.30 1.93
C PHE A 93 7.02 4.70 3.31
N THR A 94 7.58 5.50 4.21
CA THR A 94 7.91 5.07 5.56
C THR A 94 6.92 5.66 6.55
N VAL A 95 6.46 4.85 7.50
CA VAL A 95 5.55 5.26 8.57
C VAL A 95 6.11 4.83 9.91
N GLN A 96 5.94 5.68 10.90
CA GLN A 96 6.18 5.36 12.30
C GLN A 96 4.90 5.66 13.08
N PRO A 97 4.00 4.68 13.21
CA PRO A 97 2.82 4.88 14.02
C PRO A 97 3.16 5.02 15.51
N PRO A 98 2.29 5.65 16.32
CA PRO A 98 2.48 5.69 17.76
C PRO A 98 2.61 4.27 18.32
N ASP A 99 3.57 4.05 19.20
CA ASP A 99 3.82 2.78 19.89
C ASP A 99 4.18 1.59 18.95
N GLU A 100 4.44 1.85 17.67
CA GLU A 100 4.95 0.87 16.70
C GLU A 100 6.36 1.27 16.20
N GLU A 101 7.12 0.27 15.76
CA GLU A 101 8.39 0.52 15.09
C GLU A 101 8.18 1.16 13.72
N GLU A 102 9.17 1.96 13.31
CA GLU A 102 9.21 2.49 11.95
C GLU A 102 9.26 1.35 10.93
N ARG A 103 8.45 1.47 9.87
CA ARG A 103 8.44 0.50 8.77
C ARG A 103 8.23 1.17 7.44
N THR A 104 8.87 0.63 6.41
CA THR A 104 8.62 1.01 5.02
C THR A 104 7.53 0.12 4.43
N ILE A 105 6.53 0.75 3.82
CA ILE A 105 5.44 0.10 3.12
C ILE A 105 5.65 0.30 1.62
N SER A 106 5.61 -0.79 0.87
CA SER A 106 5.69 -0.79 -0.59
C SER A 106 4.32 -1.11 -1.18
N GLY A 107 3.90 -0.36 -2.21
CA GLY A 107 2.63 -0.52 -2.87
C GLY A 107 2.78 -0.56 -4.39
N LYS A 108 2.12 -1.54 -5.04
CA LYS A 108 2.09 -1.70 -6.49
C LYS A 108 0.67 -1.62 -7.03
N LEU A 109 0.48 -0.85 -8.10
CA LEU A 109 -0.80 -0.79 -8.80
C LEU A 109 -1.11 -2.09 -9.52
N ALA A 110 -2.37 -2.50 -9.43
CA ALA A 110 -2.98 -3.59 -10.16
C ALA A 110 -4.29 -3.14 -10.81
N ASP A 111 -4.89 -4.02 -11.62
CA ASP A 111 -6.22 -3.83 -12.20
C ASP A 111 -6.37 -2.49 -12.95
N ASN A 112 -5.34 -2.13 -13.71
CA ASN A 112 -5.22 -0.84 -14.41
C ASN A 112 -5.35 0.36 -13.47
N GLY A 113 -4.65 0.33 -12.33
CA GLY A 113 -4.60 1.41 -11.35
C GLY A 113 -5.83 1.53 -10.46
N LYS A 114 -6.75 0.57 -10.54
CA LYS A 114 -7.95 0.52 -9.69
C LYS A 114 -7.70 -0.13 -8.34
N THR A 115 -6.54 -0.73 -8.13
CA THR A 115 -6.19 -1.38 -6.87
C THR A 115 -4.73 -1.15 -6.56
N LEU A 116 -4.44 -0.87 -5.30
CA LEU A 116 -3.11 -0.84 -4.74
C LEU A 116 -2.89 -2.15 -3.97
N VAL A 117 -1.83 -2.88 -4.32
CA VAL A 117 -1.42 -4.09 -3.63
C VAL A 117 -0.21 -3.76 -2.77
N LEU A 118 -0.34 -3.90 -1.45
CA LEU A 118 0.79 -3.69 -0.55
C LEU A 118 1.64 -4.94 -0.43
N GLU A 119 2.94 -4.73 -0.27
CA GLU A 119 3.88 -5.76 0.14
C GLU A 119 3.61 -6.14 1.60
N GLY A 120 3.51 -7.45 1.85
CA GLY A 120 3.05 -7.98 3.13
C GLY A 120 1.82 -8.87 2.98
N GLY A 121 1.43 -9.49 4.09
CA GLY A 121 0.31 -10.41 4.18
C GLY A 121 -0.92 -9.78 4.82
N TYR A 122 -2.10 -10.13 4.31
CA TYR A 122 -3.35 -9.85 5.01
C TYR A 122 -3.45 -10.73 6.26
N CYS A 123 -3.65 -10.11 7.43
CA CYS A 123 -3.61 -10.80 8.73
C CYS A 123 -2.35 -11.63 8.96
N GLU A 124 -1.18 -11.07 8.64
CA GLU A 124 0.14 -11.73 8.74
C GLU A 124 0.33 -12.96 7.83
N ASP A 125 -0.68 -13.34 7.03
CA ASP A 125 -0.55 -14.39 6.02
C ASP A 125 0.02 -13.81 4.73
N GLN A 126 1.33 -13.95 4.56
CA GLN A 126 2.05 -13.51 3.34
C GLN A 126 1.54 -14.16 2.04
N SER A 127 0.75 -15.24 2.12
CA SER A 127 0.15 -15.85 0.93
C SER A 127 -1.12 -15.14 0.45
N VAL A 128 -1.68 -14.23 1.25
CA VAL A 128 -2.83 -13.42 0.88
C VAL A 128 -2.40 -11.96 0.72
N PRO A 129 -2.37 -11.42 -0.51
CA PRO A 129 -1.95 -10.05 -0.72
C PRO A 129 -2.97 -9.07 -0.16
N MET A 130 -2.47 -8.00 0.45
CA MET A 130 -3.28 -6.90 0.95
C MET A 130 -3.66 -5.97 -0.22
N ARG A 131 -4.95 -5.88 -0.54
CA ARG A 131 -5.46 -5.20 -1.73
C ARG A 131 -6.43 -4.08 -1.36
N LEU A 132 -6.09 -2.86 -1.72
CA LEU A 132 -6.88 -1.66 -1.45
C LEU A 132 -7.46 -1.13 -2.77
N PRO A 133 -8.78 -1.23 -2.99
CA PRO A 133 -9.39 -0.63 -4.16
C PRO A 133 -9.32 0.90 -4.11
N VAL A 134 -9.25 1.53 -5.28
CA VAL A 134 -9.36 2.99 -5.38
C VAL A 134 -10.74 3.45 -4.94
N VAL A 135 -10.80 4.51 -4.14
CA VAL A 135 -12.03 5.12 -3.68
C VAL A 135 -12.49 6.12 -4.74
N THR A 136 -13.66 5.83 -5.34
CA THR A 136 -14.32 6.74 -6.30
C THR A 136 -15.58 7.38 -5.74
N ASP A 137 -16.16 6.78 -4.69
CA ASP A 137 -17.32 7.29 -3.96
C ASP A 137 -16.94 7.44 -2.49
N PHE A 138 -16.75 8.69 -2.07
CA PHE A 138 -16.39 9.06 -0.69
C PHE A 138 -17.58 9.07 0.26
N SER A 139 -18.81 8.93 -0.25
CA SER A 139 -20.04 8.87 0.54
C SER A 139 -20.45 7.44 0.90
N ARG A 140 -19.82 6.43 0.27
CA ARG A 140 -20.14 5.03 0.50
C ARG A 140 -19.89 4.64 1.96
N LYS A 141 -20.79 3.84 2.53
CA LYS A 141 -20.56 3.20 3.83
C LYS A 141 -19.46 2.14 3.71
N ALA A 142 -18.71 1.96 4.79
CA ALA A 142 -17.76 0.86 4.89
C ALA A 142 -18.48 -0.49 4.82
N GLY A 143 -17.90 -1.44 4.08
CA GLY A 143 -18.43 -2.80 3.97
C GLY A 143 -18.05 -3.66 5.17
N THR A 144 -18.45 -4.92 5.18
CA THR A 144 -18.03 -5.88 6.22
C THR A 144 -16.59 -6.32 6.01
N CYS A 145 -15.83 -6.43 7.11
CA CYS A 145 -14.45 -6.91 7.04
C CYS A 145 -14.37 -8.36 6.56
N ARG A 146 -13.33 -8.64 5.75
CA ARG A 146 -13.01 -10.01 5.35
C ARG A 146 -12.49 -10.77 6.55
N ALA A 147 -12.89 -12.03 6.70
CA ALA A 147 -12.31 -12.89 7.72
C ALA A 147 -10.83 -13.17 7.39
N CYS A 148 -9.98 -13.13 8.42
CA CYS A 148 -8.61 -13.62 8.29
C CYS A 148 -8.65 -15.11 7.91
N PRO A 149 -7.82 -15.56 6.95
CA PRO A 149 -7.70 -16.98 6.64
C PRO A 149 -7.29 -17.76 7.89
N ALA A 150 -7.79 -18.99 8.03
CA ALA A 150 -7.42 -19.84 9.15
C ALA A 150 -5.89 -20.04 9.19
N PRO A 151 -5.24 -19.91 10.36
CA PRO A 151 -3.80 -20.08 10.46
C PRO A 151 -3.42 -21.48 9.96
N LYS A 152 -2.47 -21.53 9.03
CA LYS A 152 -1.93 -22.82 8.55
C LYS A 152 -1.28 -23.50 9.74
N ALA A 153 -1.72 -24.73 10.05
CA ALA A 153 -1.11 -25.54 11.09
C ALA A 153 0.41 -25.66 10.80
N LYS A 154 1.23 -25.05 11.65
CA LYS A 154 2.67 -25.27 11.63
C LYS A 154 2.86 -26.77 11.89
N LYS A 155 3.37 -27.51 10.90
CA LYS A 155 3.94 -28.84 11.16
C LYS A 155 5.12 -28.60 12.10
N GLU A 156 4.91 -28.81 13.39
CA GLU A 156 6.01 -28.92 14.34
C GLU A 156 6.94 -30.01 13.80
N LYS A 157 8.16 -29.61 13.40
CA LYS A 157 9.24 -30.56 13.26
C LYS A 157 9.55 -31.04 14.68
N GLU A 158 9.18 -32.28 14.93
CA GLU A 158 9.64 -33.10 16.03
C GLU A 158 11.17 -33.21 15.95
N GLU A 159 11.89 -32.25 16.52
CA GLU A 159 13.31 -32.42 16.84
C GLU A 159 13.42 -33.17 18.18
N GLU A 160 13.31 -34.49 18.04
CA GLU A 160 14.19 -35.48 18.66
C GLU A 160 14.77 -35.11 20.05
N LYS A 161 14.05 -35.52 21.10
CA LYS A 161 14.65 -35.79 22.42
C LYS A 161 15.85 -36.74 22.25
N LYS A 162 17.08 -36.22 22.34
CA LYS A 162 18.23 -37.06 22.68
C LYS A 162 18.34 -37.15 24.21
N PRO A 163 18.37 -38.37 24.78
CA PRO A 163 18.55 -38.54 26.22
C PRO A 163 20.01 -38.21 26.56
N VAL A 164 20.21 -37.37 27.58
CA VAL A 164 21.51 -37.17 28.21
C VAL A 164 21.85 -38.46 28.93
N ILE A 165 22.83 -39.19 28.43
CA ILE A 165 23.40 -40.38 29.05
C ILE A 165 24.36 -39.92 30.14
N ASP A 166 24.04 -40.30 31.38
CA ASP A 166 24.91 -40.25 32.55
C ASP A 166 25.99 -41.33 32.44
N THR A 167 27.26 -40.93 32.46
CA THR A 167 28.39 -41.84 32.68
C THR A 167 29.45 -41.15 33.54
N GLY A 168 29.35 -41.35 34.87
CA GLY A 168 30.36 -42.09 35.62
C GLY A 168 31.73 -41.45 35.90
N SER A 169 31.91 -41.04 37.16
CA SER A 169 32.99 -41.46 38.07
C SER A 169 34.46 -41.37 37.60
N THR A 170 35.21 -40.44 38.21
CA THR A 170 36.60 -40.71 38.64
C THR A 170 36.96 -39.98 39.94
N VAL A 171 37.35 -40.77 40.93
CA VAL A 171 37.98 -40.39 42.20
C VAL A 171 39.45 -40.03 41.96
N THR A 172 39.94 -38.92 42.51
CA THR A 172 41.34 -38.86 43.03
C THR A 172 41.49 -37.80 44.12
N ALA A 173 42.32 -38.13 45.11
CA ALA A 173 42.47 -37.50 46.42
C ALA A 173 43.50 -36.35 46.47
N GLY A 174 43.31 -35.43 47.43
CA GLY A 174 44.31 -34.92 48.37
C GLY A 174 45.48 -34.06 47.89
N LEU A 175 45.48 -32.78 48.32
CA LEU A 175 46.46 -32.16 49.23
C LEU A 175 45.92 -30.82 49.73
#